data_AF-A0A7X7LK54-F1
#
_entry.id   AF-A0A7X7LK54-F1
#
_cell.length_a   1.000
_cell.length_b   1.000
_cell.length_c   1.000
_cell.angle_alpha   90.00
_cell.angle_beta   90.00
_cell.angle_gamma   90.00
#
_symmetry.space_group_name_H-M   'P 1'
#
loop_
_entity.id
_entity.type
_entity.pdbx_description
1 polymer ?
#
loop_
_entity_poly.entity_id
_entity_poly.type
_entity_poly.pdbx_seq_one_letter_code
_entity_poly.pdbx_strand_id
1 'polypeptide(L)' 'MYGKLQQHLRAQLDQIDQAGLYKKERIITSPQGAEITLNTG' A
#
# COMPACT_ATOMS: atom_id res chain seq x y z
N MET A 1 4.13 -25.15 -7.97
CA MET A 1 2.94 -24.45 -8.51
C MET A 1 2.73 -23.07 -7.86
N TYR A 2 2.88 -22.93 -6.54
CA TYR A 2 2.82 -21.64 -5.82
C TYR A 2 3.76 -20.56 -6.34
N GLY A 3 5.00 -20.90 -6.71
CA GLY A 3 5.99 -19.93 -7.18
C GLY A 3 5.59 -19.18 -8.45
N LYS A 4 4.87 -19.82 -9.38
CA LYS A 4 4.43 -19.18 -10.63
C LYS A 4 3.36 -18.11 -10.37
N LEU A 5 2.40 -18.41 -9.50
CA LEU A 5 1.38 -17.44 -9.10
C LEU A 5 2.01 -16.28 -8.32
N GLN A 6 2.92 -16.57 -7.39
CA GLN A 6 3.63 -15.52 -6.65
C GLN A 6 4.42 -14.58 -7.58
N GLN A 7 5.12 -15.11 -8.58
CA GLN A 7 5.84 -14.30 -9.57
C GLN A 7 4.89 -13.42 -10.39
N HIS A 8 3.75 -13.98 -10.81
CA HIS A 8 2.71 -13.23 -11.52
C HIS A 8 2.15 -12.08 -10.68
N LEU A 9 1.79 -12.35 -9.43
CA LEU A 9 1.27 -11.33 -8.51
C LEU A 9 2.32 -10.24 -8.24
N ARG A 10 3.60 -10.59 -8.12
CA ARG A 10 4.68 -9.62 -7.91
C ARG A 10 4.85 -8.69 -9.11
N ALA A 11 4.83 -9.25 -10.33
CA ALA A 11 4.88 -8.46 -11.56
C ALA A 11 3.66 -7.51 -11.69
N GLN A 12 2.46 -7.97 -11.28
CA GLN A 12 1.28 -7.12 -11.26
C GLN A 12 1.41 -5.95 -10.27
N LEU A 13 1.93 -6.20 -9.07
CA LEU A 13 2.17 -5.15 -8.08
C LEU A 13 3.16 -4.10 -8.60
N ASP A 14 4.25 -4.55 -9.23
CA ASP A 14 5.26 -3.66 -9.82
C ASP A 14 4.66 -2.81 -10.96
N GLN A 15 3.83 -3.41 -11.82
CA GLN A 15 3.11 -2.68 -12.87
C GLN A 15 2.15 -1.62 -12.31
N ILE A 16 1.43 -1.94 -11.23
CA ILE A 16 0.52 -1.02 -10.57
C ILE A 16 1.28 0.16 -9.94
N ASP A 17 2.45 -0.07 -9.34
CA ASP A 17 3.30 0.99 -8.76
C ASP A 17 3.92 1.87 -9.84
N GLN A 18 4.44 1.29 -10.92
CA GLN A 18 4.97 2.04 -12.07
C GLN A 18 3.91 2.90 -12.76
N ALA A 19 2.65 2.46 -12.78
CA ALA A 19 1.52 3.22 -13.28
C ALA A 19 1.05 4.33 -12.31
N GLY A 20 1.62 4.42 -11.10
CA GLY A 20 1.19 5.36 -10.06
C GLY A 20 -0.17 5.03 -9.44
N LEU A 21 -0.65 3.79 -9.60
CA LEU A 21 -1.95 3.34 -9.11
C LEU A 21 -1.85 2.58 -7.77
N TYR A 22 -0.63 2.35 -7.27
CA TYR A 22 -0.42 1.67 -6.01
C TYR A 22 -0.85 2.55 -4.83
N LYS A 23 -1.78 2.05 -4.02
CA LYS A 23 -2.29 2.75 -2.84
C LYS A 23 -1.35 2.54 -1.67
N LYS A 24 -0.83 3.64 -1.13
CA LYS A 24 0.01 3.64 0.08
C LYS A 24 -0.83 3.97 1.30
N GLU A 25 -0.70 3.15 2.34
CA GLU A 25 -1.37 3.41 3.61
C GLU A 25 -0.69 4.55 4.36
N ARG A 26 -1.48 5.26 5.17
CA ARG A 26 -1.00 6.21 6.17
C ARG A 26 -1.45 5.70 7.54
N ILE A 27 -0.52 5.64 8.49
CA ILE A 27 -0.81 5.12 9.82
C ILE A 27 -1.26 6.28 10.71
N ILE A 28 -2.50 6.22 11.17
CA ILE A 28 -3.09 7.17 12.12
C ILE A 28 -2.80 6.66 13.54
N THR A 29 -2.29 7.53 14.40
CA THR A 29 -1.90 7.20 15.79
C THR A 29 -2.75 7.93 16.84
N SER A 30 -3.74 8.70 16.41
CA SER A 30 -4.78 9.31 17.24
C SER A 30 -6.14 8.63 17.08
N PRO A 31 -7.13 8.88 17.96
CA PRO A 31 -8.53 8.58 17.66
C PRO A 31 -9.01 9.30 16.39
N GLN A 32 -10.09 8.78 15.79
CA GLN A 32 -10.69 9.40 14.60
C GLN A 32 -11.39 10.72 14.96
N GLY A 33 -11.14 11.76 14.18
CA GLY A 33 -11.69 13.10 14.41
C GLY A 33 -11.46 14.04 13.25
N ALA A 34 -11.87 15.30 13.41
CA ALA A 34 -11.57 16.35 12.43
C ALA A 34 -10.06 16.63 12.35
N GLU A 35 -9.37 16.44 13.48
CA GLU A 35 -7.91 16.46 13.58
C GLU A 35 -7.44 15.04 13.88
N ILE A 36 -6.40 14.61 13.16
CA ILE A 36 -5.74 13.32 13.34
C ILE A 36 -4.21 13.51 13.34
N THR A 37 -3.51 12.64 14.05
CA THR A 37 -2.04 12.58 14.05
C THR A 37 -1.58 11.38 13.24
N LEU A 38 -0.60 11.59 12.36
CA LEU A 38 0.02 10.51 11.61
C LEU A 38 1.27 10.04 12.34
N ASN A 39 1.70 8.80 12.12
CA ASN A 39 2.96 8.32 12.68
C ASN A 39 4.22 9.06 12.15
N THR A 40 4.07 9.86 11.09
CA THR A 40 5.13 10.69 10.50
C THR A 40 4.98 12.18 10.81
N GLY A 41 4.03 12.59 11.66
CA GLY A 41 3.78 13.99 12.01
C GLY A 41 2.51 14.21 12.82
#